data_AF-A0A645INA6-F1
#
_entry.id   AF-A0A645INA6-F1
#
_cell.length_a   1.000
_cell.length_b   1.000
_cell.length_c   1.000
_cell.angle_alpha   90.00
_cell.angle_beta   90.00
_cell.angle_gamma   90.00
#
_symmetry.space_group_name_H-M   'P 1'
#
loop_
_entity.id
_entity.type
_entity.pdbx_description
1 polymer ?
#
loop_
_entity_poly.entity_id
_entity_poly.type
_entity_poly.pdbx_seq_one_letter_code
_entity_poly.pdbx_strand_id
1 'polypeptide(L)'
;MKETWGDRLDKDDDMHESETMQEKMSLVDRFGLLIRYFSPEQGEYLHIVRSLAVEYGVELPDEELERGAIRWELKHGGFSGRSARQYVEFLAGRK
;
A
#
# COMPACT_ATOMS: atom_id res chain seq x y z
N MET A 1 12.18 -41.80 34.00
CA MET A 1 12.17 -40.42 33.45
C MET A 1 10.94 -40.30 32.58
N LYS A 2 10.05 -39.35 32.87
CA LYS A 2 8.78 -39.17 32.17
C LYS A 2 9.04 -38.26 30.98
N GLU A 3 9.18 -38.86 29.81
CA GLU A 3 9.42 -38.15 28.56
C GLU A 3 8.12 -37.45 28.16
N THR A 4 8.11 -36.13 28.31
CA THR A 4 6.96 -35.27 28.06
C THR A 4 6.74 -35.17 26.55
N TRP A 5 5.51 -35.42 26.11
CA TRP A 5 5.06 -35.38 24.72
C TRP A 5 5.00 -33.96 24.11
N GLY A 6 5.58 -32.95 24.80
CA GLY A 6 5.61 -31.56 24.34
C GLY A 6 6.69 -31.29 23.29
N ASP A 7 7.86 -31.92 23.41
CA ASP A 7 9.05 -31.58 22.59
C ASP A 7 8.93 -31.96 21.10
N ARG A 8 7.93 -32.77 20.73
CA ARG A 8 7.71 -33.23 19.34
C ARG A 8 6.81 -32.31 18.53
N LEU A 9 6.02 -31.46 19.17
CA LEU A 9 5.11 -30.53 18.47
C LEU A 9 5.85 -29.25 18.06
N ASP A 10 6.62 -28.66 18.98
CA ASP A 10 7.42 -27.46 18.71
C ASP A 10 8.45 -27.67 17.58
N LYS A 11 9.00 -28.88 17.45
CA LYS A 11 10.05 -29.19 16.48
C LYS A 11 9.53 -29.41 15.05
N ASP A 12 8.28 -29.82 14.90
CA ASP A 12 7.63 -30.08 13.61
C ASP A 12 7.11 -28.76 13.00
N ASP A 13 6.58 -27.86 13.85
CA ASP A 13 6.15 -26.51 13.47
C ASP A 13 7.34 -25.64 13.00
N ASP A 14 8.44 -25.62 13.76
CA ASP A 14 9.68 -24.91 13.39
C ASP A 14 10.28 -25.40 12.05
N MET A 15 10.17 -26.71 11.77
CA MET A 15 10.68 -27.31 10.54
C MET A 15 9.86 -26.85 9.33
N HIS A 16 8.53 -26.84 9.45
CA HIS A 16 7.63 -26.36 8.40
C HIS A 16 7.73 -24.83 8.18
N GLU A 17 7.93 -24.05 9.23
CA GLU A 17 8.22 -22.61 9.11
C GLU A 17 9.56 -22.37 8.40
N SER A 18 10.59 -23.17 8.72
CA SER A 18 11.92 -23.08 8.11
C SER A 18 11.90 -23.46 6.62
N GLU A 19 11.18 -24.52 6.22
CA GLU A 19 10.99 -24.87 4.80
C GLU A 19 10.27 -23.74 4.04
N THR A 20 9.22 -23.17 4.64
CA THR A 20 8.46 -22.06 4.05
C THR A 20 9.34 -20.80 3.89
N MET A 21 10.20 -20.51 4.87
CA MET A 21 11.17 -19.41 4.79
C MET A 21 12.21 -19.67 3.70
N GLN A 22 12.73 -20.90 3.61
CA GLN A 22 13.74 -21.28 2.62
C GLN A 22 13.19 -21.20 1.19
N GLU A 23 11.93 -21.58 0.98
CA GLU A 23 11.25 -21.44 -0.31
C GLU A 23 11.08 -19.96 -0.70
N LYS A 24 10.66 -19.09 0.23
CA LYS A 24 10.57 -17.63 0.02
C LYS A 24 11.94 -17.02 -0.30
N MET A 25 12.99 -17.43 0.40
CA MET A 25 14.37 -16.97 0.13
C MET A 25 14.85 -17.42 -1.25
N SER A 26 14.52 -18.65 -1.67
CA SER A 26 14.85 -19.15 -3.01
C SER A 26 14.18 -18.33 -4.12
N LEU A 27 12.97 -17.82 -3.89
CA LEU A 27 12.28 -16.94 -4.84
C LEU A 27 12.96 -15.57 -4.93
N VAL A 28 13.31 -14.97 -3.79
CA VAL A 28 14.04 -13.69 -3.76
C VAL A 28 15.38 -13.81 -4.47
N ASP A 29 16.11 -14.92 -4.26
CA ASP A 29 17.40 -15.19 -4.90
C ASP A 29 17.27 -15.41 -6.42
N ARG A 30 16.25 -16.16 -6.87
CA ARG A 30 16.00 -16.43 -8.29
C ARG A 30 15.62 -15.20 -9.10
N PHE A 31 14.80 -14.31 -8.54
CA PHE A 31 14.37 -13.10 -9.25
C PHE A 31 15.33 -11.94 -9.06
N GLY A 32 16.02 -11.84 -7.91
CA GLY A 32 17.07 -10.86 -7.63
C GLY A 32 16.67 -9.38 -7.74
N LEU A 33 15.42 -9.09 -8.10
CA LEU A 33 14.91 -7.75 -8.40
C LEU A 33 14.02 -7.24 -7.27
N LEU A 34 14.49 -6.21 -6.58
CA LEU A 34 13.71 -5.47 -5.60
C LEU A 34 13.09 -4.23 -6.24
N ILE A 35 11.78 -4.26 -6.44
CA ILE A 35 11.01 -3.08 -6.84
C ILE A 35 10.75 -2.25 -5.58
N ARG A 36 11.38 -1.09 -5.49
CA ARG A 36 11.16 -0.14 -4.39
C ARG A 36 9.94 0.72 -4.69
N TYR A 37 9.07 0.85 -3.71
CA TYR A 37 7.95 1.79 -3.73
C TYR A 37 8.33 3.02 -2.90
N PHE A 38 8.24 4.19 -3.52
CA PHE A 38 8.43 5.47 -2.85
C PHE A 38 7.07 6.17 -2.75
N SER A 39 6.80 6.78 -1.60
CA SER A 39 5.63 7.65 -1.47
C SER A 39 5.86 8.91 -2.33
N PRO A 40 4.89 9.31 -3.15
CA PRO A 40 5.00 10.53 -3.94
C PRO A 40 5.21 11.75 -3.03
N GLU A 41 5.99 12.71 -3.51
CA GLU A 41 6.03 14.03 -2.88
C GLU A 41 4.71 14.77 -3.11
N GLN A 42 4.46 15.85 -2.35
CA GLN A 42 3.21 16.62 -2.45
C GLN A 42 2.88 17.04 -3.89
N GLY A 43 3.88 17.50 -4.65
CA GLY A 43 3.67 17.92 -6.05
C GLY A 43 3.23 16.76 -6.96
N GLU A 44 3.85 15.59 -6.82
CA GLU A 44 3.48 14.39 -7.57
C GLU A 44 2.10 13.89 -7.16
N TYR A 45 1.77 13.95 -5.87
CA TYR A 45 0.45 13.62 -5.37
C TYR A 45 -0.64 14.52 -5.96
N LEU A 46 -0.42 15.84 -5.98
CA LEU A 46 -1.36 16.78 -6.59
C LEU A 46 -1.52 16.55 -8.10
N HIS A 47 -0.42 16.20 -8.78
CA HIS A 47 -0.49 15.81 -10.18
C HIS A 47 -1.38 14.57 -10.40
N ILE A 48 -1.20 13.52 -9.58
CA ILE A 48 -2.04 12.32 -9.63
C ILE A 48 -3.52 12.67 -9.39
N VAL A 49 -3.81 13.53 -8.41
CA VAL A 49 -5.17 13.98 -8.11
C VAL A 49 -5.79 14.69 -9.32
N ARG A 50 -5.06 15.60 -9.97
CA ARG A 50 -5.54 16.31 -11.17
C ARG A 50 -5.82 15.35 -12.33
N SER A 51 -4.90 14.43 -12.60
CA SER A 51 -5.10 13.42 -13.65
C SER A 51 -6.33 12.56 -13.39
N LEU A 52 -6.53 12.13 -12.14
CA LEU A 52 -7.70 11.35 -11.74
C LEU A 52 -8.99 12.18 -11.81
N ALA A 53 -8.97 13.45 -11.41
CA ALA A 53 -10.14 14.33 -11.49
C ALA A 53 -10.63 14.50 -12.93
N VAL A 54 -9.70 14.61 -13.90
CA VAL A 54 -10.03 14.63 -15.34
C VAL A 54 -10.63 13.30 -15.79
N GLU A 55 -10.04 12.16 -15.39
CA GLU A 55 -10.55 10.82 -15.72
C GLU A 55 -11.98 10.59 -15.21
N TYR A 56 -12.29 11.10 -14.01
CA TYR A 56 -13.59 10.95 -13.36
C TYR A 56 -14.60 12.06 -13.71
N GLY A 57 -14.24 13.03 -14.56
CA GLY A 57 -15.14 14.11 -14.96
C GLY A 57 -15.50 15.08 -13.82
N VAL A 58 -14.59 15.28 -12.88
CA VAL A 58 -14.74 16.21 -11.76
C VAL A 58 -14.40 17.62 -12.24
N GLU A 59 -15.43 18.46 -12.35
CA GLU A 59 -15.31 19.87 -12.76
C GLU A 59 -15.14 20.75 -11.52
N LEU A 60 -13.92 20.79 -10.98
CA LEU A 60 -13.52 21.76 -9.96
C LEU A 60 -12.32 22.59 -10.43
N PRO A 61 -12.18 23.83 -9.95
CA PRO A 61 -10.95 24.59 -10.14
C PRO A 61 -9.75 23.84 -9.54
N ASP A 62 -8.62 23.84 -10.25
CA ASP A 62 -7.39 23.16 -9.81
C ASP A 62 -7.00 23.58 -8.38
N GLU A 63 -7.06 24.87 -8.04
CA GLU A 63 -6.76 25.34 -6.68
C GLU A 63 -7.67 24.75 -5.60
N GLU A 64 -8.97 24.59 -5.88
CA GLU A 64 -9.91 24.01 -4.91
C GLU A 64 -9.68 22.51 -4.75
N LEU A 65 -9.41 21.84 -5.86
CA LEU A 65 -9.08 20.41 -5.90
C LEU A 65 -7.80 20.13 -5.10
N GLU A 66 -6.74 20.91 -5.32
CA GLU A 66 -5.46 20.73 -4.64
C GLU A 66 -5.57 21.01 -3.13
N ARG A 67 -6.23 22.10 -2.73
CA ARG A 67 -6.47 22.40 -1.31
C ARG A 67 -7.33 21.34 -0.64
N GLY A 68 -8.32 20.81 -1.35
CA GLY A 68 -9.16 19.73 -0.84
C GLY A 68 -8.39 18.42 -0.68
N ALA A 69 -7.53 18.08 -1.64
CA ALA A 69 -6.67 16.91 -1.60
C ALA A 69 -5.67 16.94 -0.44
N ILE A 70 -5.00 18.08 -0.22
CA ILE A 70 -4.10 18.26 0.93
C ILE A 70 -4.85 18.07 2.25
N ARG A 71 -6.08 18.62 2.37
CA ARG A 71 -6.90 18.42 3.56
C ARG A 71 -7.39 16.97 3.73
N TRP A 72 -7.62 16.28 2.62
CA TRP A 72 -8.02 14.88 2.62
C TRP A 72 -6.90 13.98 3.12
N GLU A 73 -5.67 14.24 2.66
CA GLU A 73 -4.48 13.48 3.02
C GLU A 73 -4.21 13.49 4.53
N LEU A 74 -4.32 14.66 5.17
CA LEU A 74 -4.16 14.83 6.63
C LEU A 74 -5.07 13.89 7.45
N LYS A 75 -6.17 13.41 6.87
CA LYS A 75 -7.12 12.50 7.53
C LYS A 75 -6.96 11.03 7.10
N HIS A 76 -6.33 10.76 5.96
CA HIS A 76 -6.34 9.43 5.31
C HIS A 76 -4.94 8.83 5.10
N GLY A 77 -3.89 9.42 5.68
CA GLY A 77 -2.64 8.72 5.95
C GLY A 77 -1.62 8.73 4.82
N GLY A 78 -1.21 9.92 4.38
CA GLY A 78 -0.05 10.07 3.50
C GLY A 78 -0.39 10.39 2.06
N PHE A 79 0.54 11.10 1.40
CA PHE A 79 0.58 11.26 -0.04
C PHE A 79 0.76 9.89 -0.70
N SER A 80 -0.34 9.32 -1.18
CA SER A 80 -0.35 8.04 -1.88
C SER A 80 -1.37 8.07 -3.01
N GLY A 81 -1.11 7.28 -4.08
CA GLY A 81 -2.06 7.15 -5.18
C GLY A 81 -3.44 6.62 -4.75
N ARG A 82 -3.49 5.80 -3.70
CA ARG A 82 -4.76 5.33 -3.12
C ARG A 82 -5.55 6.46 -2.49
N SER A 83 -4.90 7.29 -1.67
CA SER A 83 -5.53 8.47 -1.04
C SER A 83 -6.04 9.45 -2.11
N ALA A 84 -5.25 9.68 -3.16
CA ALA A 84 -5.65 10.53 -4.29
C ALA A 84 -6.92 10.00 -4.99
N ARG A 85 -6.96 8.69 -5.28
CA ARG A 85 -8.13 8.04 -5.90
C ARG A 85 -9.37 8.12 -5.01
N GLN A 86 -9.23 7.82 -3.71
CA GLN A 86 -10.34 7.91 -2.76
C GLN A 86 -10.92 9.33 -2.68
N TYR A 87 -10.06 10.34 -2.71
CA TYR A 87 -10.50 11.74 -2.71
C TYR A 87 -11.31 12.07 -3.96
N VAL A 88 -10.81 11.70 -5.15
CA VAL A 88 -11.51 11.96 -6.41
C VAL A 88 -12.80 11.16 -6.52
N GLU A 89 -12.82 9.89 -6.12
CA GLU A 89 -14.03 9.07 -6.06
C GLU A 89 -15.07 9.65 -5.10
N PHE A 90 -14.64 10.18 -3.97
CA PHE A 90 -15.52 10.89 -3.03
C PHE A 90 -16.14 12.14 -3.65
N LEU A 91 -15.36 12.93 -4.41
CA LEU A 91 -15.88 14.09 -5.12
C LEU A 91 -16.87 13.69 -6.23
N ALA A 92 -16.52 12.68 -7.02
CA ALA A 92 -17.36 12.17 -8.10
C ALA A 92 -18.68 11.60 -7.58
N GLY A 93 -18.67 10.91 -6.42
CA GLY A 93 -19.86 10.38 -5.77
C GLY A 93 -20.70 11.42 -5.00
N ARG A 94 -20.22 12.66 -4.86
CA ARG A 94 -20.95 13.77 -4.24
C ARG A 94 -21.77 14.63 -5.23
N LYS A 95 -21.71 14.32 -6.52
CA LYS A 95 -22.56 14.91 -7.56
C LYS A 95 -23.98 14.37 -7.47
#